data_AF-A0A0X8X412-F1
#
_entry.id   AF-A0A0X8X412-F1
#
_cell.length_a   1.000
_cell.length_b   1.000
_cell.length_c   1.000
_cell.angle_alpha   90.00
_cell.angle_beta   90.00
_cell.angle_gamma   90.00
#
_symmetry.space_group_name_H-M   'P 1'
#
loop_
_entity.id
_entity.type
_entity.pdbx_description
1 polymer ?
#
loop_
_entity_poly.entity_id
_entity_poly.type
_entity_poly.pdbx_seq_one_letter_code
_entity_poly.pdbx_strand_id
1 'polypeptide(L)'
;MATIRNIQPLSAEKLFDVLKTDFAAYINQKLGSNLAIEYAHVFDEINLSFPEVIAGPALNITVTEDELTVIVLAGESDYNTDLLEEHLISFLEQQAS
;
A
#
# COMPACT_ATOMS: atom_id res chain seq x y z
N MET A 1 7.01 9.66 0.05
CA MET A 1 8.03 8.61 0.31
C MET A 1 8.15 8.46 1.81
N ALA A 2 7.79 7.30 2.31
CA ALA A 2 7.84 6.96 3.73
C ALA A 2 8.56 5.64 3.94
N THR A 3 9.29 5.52 5.04
CA THR A 3 10.03 4.31 5.41
C THR A 3 9.56 3.83 6.78
N ILE A 4 9.21 2.56 6.88
CA ILE A 4 8.67 1.90 8.06
C ILE A 4 9.61 0.77 8.43
N ARG A 5 9.95 0.62 9.72
CA ARG A 5 10.77 -0.49 10.19
C ARG A 5 9.95 -1.78 10.22
N ASN A 6 10.49 -2.85 9.67
CA ASN A 6 9.89 -4.18 9.61
C ASN A 6 10.23 -4.97 10.88
N ILE A 7 9.72 -4.54 12.04
CA ILE A 7 10.08 -5.11 13.35
C ILE A 7 9.64 -6.59 13.44
N GLN A 8 8.46 -6.90 12.91
CA GLN A 8 8.04 -8.26 12.61
C GLN A 8 8.29 -8.55 11.13
N PRO A 9 9.39 -9.21 10.73
CA PRO A 9 9.80 -9.28 9.34
C PRO A 9 8.73 -9.94 8.46
N LEU A 10 8.01 -9.09 7.72
CA LEU A 10 7.08 -9.47 6.68
C LEU A 10 7.84 -9.64 5.37
N SER A 11 7.71 -10.81 4.75
CA SER A 11 8.14 -11.01 3.36
C SER A 11 7.16 -10.34 2.40
N ALA A 12 7.64 -10.01 1.19
CA ALA A 12 6.80 -9.41 0.15
C ALA A 12 5.57 -10.28 -0.16
N GLU A 13 5.72 -11.60 -0.20
CA GLU A 13 4.62 -12.55 -0.41
C GLU A 13 3.54 -12.46 0.69
N LYS A 14 3.96 -12.46 1.96
CA LYS A 14 3.01 -12.36 3.09
C LYS A 14 2.32 -11.01 3.10
N LEU A 15 3.08 -9.93 2.85
CA LEU A 15 2.51 -8.60 2.78
C LEU A 15 1.50 -8.49 1.63
N PHE A 16 1.81 -9.08 0.47
CA PHE A 16 0.90 -9.10 -0.68
C PHE A 16 -0.43 -9.80 -0.35
N ASP A 17 -0.39 -10.94 0.35
CA ASP A 17 -1.60 -11.64 0.78
C ASP A 17 -2.42 -10.79 1.77
N VAL A 18 -1.76 -10.19 2.77
CA VAL A 18 -2.39 -9.31 3.76
C VAL A 18 -3.00 -8.08 3.10
N LEU A 19 -2.34 -7.49 2.10
CA LEU A 19 -2.87 -6.34 1.37
C LEU A 19 -4.16 -6.68 0.62
N LYS A 20 -4.24 -7.86 0.01
CA LYS A 20 -5.41 -8.29 -0.76
C LYS A 20 -6.64 -8.55 0.10
N THR A 21 -6.45 -8.98 1.34
CA THR A 21 -7.57 -9.29 2.25
C THR A 21 -7.87 -8.12 3.17
N ASP A 22 -6.87 -7.70 3.95
CA ASP A 22 -7.05 -6.89 5.14
C ASP A 22 -6.97 -5.41 4.80
N PHE A 23 -6.05 -5.01 3.91
CA PHE A 23 -5.96 -3.62 3.49
C PHE A 23 -7.16 -3.20 2.64
N ALA A 24 -7.63 -4.06 1.72
CA ALA A 24 -8.84 -3.80 0.96
C ALA A 24 -10.06 -3.58 1.87
N ALA A 25 -10.23 -4.41 2.90
CA ALA A 25 -11.30 -4.24 3.89
C ALA A 25 -11.10 -2.96 4.72
N TYR A 26 -9.87 -2.70 5.17
CA TYR A 26 -9.50 -1.53 5.98
C TYR A 26 -9.83 -0.22 5.26
N ILE A 27 -9.39 -0.07 4.02
CA ILE A 27 -9.54 1.20 3.31
C ILE A 27 -10.99 1.46 2.91
N ASN A 28 -11.73 0.41 2.54
CA ASN A 28 -13.16 0.51 2.27
C ASN A 28 -13.95 0.95 3.51
N GLN A 29 -13.58 0.45 4.68
CA GLN A 29 -14.17 0.90 5.95
C GLN A 29 -13.83 2.36 6.27
N LYS A 30 -12.58 2.79 6.04
CA LYS A 30 -12.12 4.16 6.34
C LYS A 30 -12.71 5.20 5.41
N LEU A 31 -12.82 4.89 4.12
CA LEU A 31 -13.33 5.81 3.10
C LEU A 31 -14.85 5.73 2.93
N GLY A 32 -15.52 4.74 3.54
CA GLY A 32 -16.95 4.51 3.34
C GLY A 32 -17.30 4.20 1.90
N SER A 33 -16.35 3.66 1.15
CA SER A 33 -16.45 3.35 -0.28
C SER A 33 -16.06 1.89 -0.52
N ASN A 34 -16.33 1.38 -1.71
CA ASN A 34 -15.88 0.05 -2.13
C ASN A 34 -14.95 0.20 -3.33
N LEU A 35 -13.76 0.75 -3.07
CA LEU A 35 -12.77 1.03 -4.11
C LEU A 35 -12.24 -0.28 -4.68
N ALA A 36 -12.18 -0.36 -6.01
CA ALA A 36 -11.41 -1.40 -6.67
C ALA A 36 -9.91 -1.14 -6.45
N ILE A 37 -9.19 -2.14 -5.97
CA ILE A 37 -7.74 -2.09 -5.77
C ILE A 37 -7.11 -3.25 -6.53
N GLU A 38 -6.16 -2.93 -7.38
CA GLU A 38 -5.37 -3.92 -8.12
C GLU A 38 -3.97 -3.98 -7.54
N TYR A 39 -3.47 -5.20 -7.35
CA TYR A 39 -2.17 -5.46 -6.75
C TYR A 39 -1.29 -6.20 -7.76
N ALA A 40 -0.07 -5.71 -7.97
CA ALA A 40 0.93 -6.38 -8.78
C ALA A 40 2.21 -6.56 -7.97
N HIS A 41 2.60 -7.82 -7.75
CA HIS A 41 3.78 -8.19 -6.96
C HIS A 41 4.87 -8.73 -7.88
N VAL A 42 6.07 -8.17 -7.76
CA VAL A 42 7.27 -8.54 -8.53
C VAL A 42 8.47 -8.52 -7.59
N PHE A 43 8.99 -9.70 -7.24
CA PHE A 43 10.08 -9.88 -6.27
C PHE A 43 9.79 -9.25 -4.91
N ASP A 44 10.44 -8.12 -4.62
CA ASP A 44 10.33 -7.39 -3.36
C ASP A 44 9.45 -6.14 -3.50
N GLU A 45 8.91 -5.90 -4.69
CA GLU A 45 8.08 -4.74 -5.00
C GLU A 45 6.60 -5.12 -5.14
N ILE A 46 5.74 -4.34 -4.50
CA ILE A 46 4.30 -4.46 -4.58
C ILE A 46 3.73 -3.13 -5.07
N ASN A 47 3.15 -3.14 -6.27
CA ASN A 47 2.44 -2.00 -6.83
C ASN A 47 0.95 -2.08 -6.49
N LEU A 48 0.38 -0.96 -6.06
CA LEU A 48 -1.03 -0.78 -5.80
C LEU A 48 -1.59 0.21 -6.80
N SER A 49 -2.65 -0.19 -7.50
CA SER A 49 -3.37 0.63 -8.46
C SER A 49 -4.80 0.81 -8.00
N PHE A 50 -5.31 2.03 -8.15
CA PHE A 50 -6.68 2.38 -7.81
C PHE A 50 -7.35 2.89 -9.09
N PRO A 51 -7.82 2.00 -9.98
CA PRO A 51 -8.28 2.35 -11.32
C PRO A 51 -9.44 3.35 -11.35
N GLU A 52 -10.21 3.45 -10.25
CA GLU A 52 -11.29 4.42 -10.07
C GLU A 52 -10.80 5.82 -9.66
N VAL A 53 -9.55 5.93 -9.19
CA VAL A 53 -8.93 7.17 -8.72
C VAL A 53 -7.92 7.69 -9.76
N ILE A 54 -7.03 6.82 -10.22
CA ILE A 54 -5.96 7.18 -11.16
C ILE A 54 -5.65 6.02 -12.12
N ALA A 55 -5.25 6.37 -13.34
CA ALA A 55 -4.77 5.40 -14.32
C ALA A 55 -3.34 4.94 -13.96
N GLY A 56 -3.16 3.62 -13.83
CA GLY A 56 -1.87 3.00 -13.52
C GLY A 56 -1.58 2.86 -12.02
N PRO A 57 -0.36 2.45 -11.65
CA PRO A 57 0.01 2.26 -10.26
C PRO A 57 0.10 3.60 -9.54
N ALA A 58 -0.61 3.71 -8.42
CA ALA A 58 -0.62 4.91 -7.59
C ALA A 58 0.49 4.87 -6.53
N LEU A 59 0.71 3.70 -5.93
CA LEU A 59 1.64 3.48 -4.85
C LEU A 59 2.52 2.25 -5.15
N ASN A 60 3.77 2.28 -4.70
CA ASN A 60 4.67 1.14 -4.67
C ASN A 60 5.17 0.92 -3.24
N ILE A 61 5.31 -0.34 -2.87
CA ILE A 61 5.93 -0.77 -1.62
C ILE A 61 7.14 -1.62 -1.99
N THR A 62 8.32 -1.20 -1.56
CA THR A 62 9.52 -2.05 -1.57
C THR A 62 9.66 -2.70 -0.20
N VAL A 63 9.77 -4.03 -0.17
CA VAL A 63 9.84 -4.84 1.03
C VAL A 63 11.25 -5.38 1.20
N THR A 64 11.87 -5.13 2.35
CA THR A 64 13.15 -5.72 2.73
C THR A 64 13.01 -6.43 4.07
N GLU A 65 14.05 -7.17 4.47
CA GLU A 65 14.07 -7.83 5.79
C GLU A 65 13.91 -6.84 6.94
N ASP A 66 14.45 -5.62 6.79
CA ASP A 66 14.53 -4.62 7.86
C ASP A 66 13.51 -3.48 7.72
N GLU A 67 13.06 -3.17 6.50
CA GLU A 67 12.29 -1.97 6.18
C GLU A 67 11.23 -2.20 5.09
N LEU A 68 10.11 -1.47 5.20
CA LEU A 68 9.11 -1.28 4.15
C LEU A 68 9.22 0.16 3.65
N THR A 69 9.41 0.36 2.36
CA THR A 69 9.47 1.70 1.75
C THR A 69 8.26 1.93 0.87
N VAL A 70 7.51 2.99 1.13
CA VAL A 70 6.34 3.41 0.33
C VAL A 70 6.71 4.58 -0.56
N ILE A 71 6.42 4.45 -1.85
CA ILE A 71 6.66 5.47 -2.88
C ILE A 71 5.34 5.79 -3.58
N VAL A 72 5.02 7.08 -3.71
CA VAL A 72 3.91 7.54 -4.53
C VAL A 72 4.36 7.61 -5.98
N LEU A 73 3.67 6.88 -6.84
CA LEU A 73 3.93 6.81 -8.28
C LEU A 73 2.98 7.69 -9.11
N ALA A 74 1.82 8.05 -8.56
CA ALA A 74 0.89 8.99 -9.16
C ALA A 74 1.55 10.37 -9.37
N GLY A 75 1.48 10.92 -10.59
CA GLY A 75 1.97 12.26 -10.90
C GLY A 75 1.02 13.35 -10.41
N GLU A 76 1.58 14.47 -9.91
CA GLU A 76 0.92 15.61 -9.24
C GLU A 76 -0.20 15.17 -8.28
N SER A 77 0.13 15.09 -6.97
CA SER A 77 -0.78 14.77 -5.84
C SER A 77 -2.21 15.27 -6.05
N ASP A 78 -3.04 14.43 -6.67
CA ASP A 78 -4.47 14.49 -6.48
C ASP A 78 -4.70 14.27 -4.99
N TYR A 79 -5.53 15.12 -4.36
CA TYR A 79 -5.85 15.06 -2.93
C TYR A 79 -6.20 13.63 -2.44
N ASN A 80 -6.75 12.82 -3.34
CA ASN A 80 -7.10 11.43 -3.08
C ASN A 80 -5.87 10.53 -2.90
N THR A 81 -4.78 10.76 -3.64
CA THR A 81 -3.55 9.96 -3.58
C THR A 81 -2.82 10.14 -2.26
N ASP A 82 -2.74 11.36 -1.73
CA ASP A 82 -2.11 11.64 -0.44
C ASP A 82 -2.84 10.89 0.69
N LEU A 83 -4.18 10.90 0.67
CA LEU A 83 -5.00 10.17 1.64
C LEU A 83 -4.81 8.64 1.53
N LEU A 84 -4.67 8.12 0.30
CA LEU A 84 -4.37 6.70 0.07
C LEU A 84 -2.98 6.33 0.60
N GLU A 85 -1.97 7.19 0.41
CA GLU A 85 -0.63 7.02 0.99
C GLU A 85 -0.70 6.98 2.52
N GLU A 86 -1.38 7.94 3.15
CA GLU A 86 -1.53 8.00 4.62
C GLU A 86 -2.21 6.74 5.19
N HIS A 87 -3.28 6.28 4.56
CA HIS A 87 -3.97 5.06 4.99
C HIS A 87 -3.13 3.81 4.81
N LEU A 88 -2.36 3.72 3.72
CA LEU A 88 -1.44 2.61 3.50
C LEU A 88 -0.32 2.60 4.54
N ILE A 89 0.34 3.74 4.78
CA ILE A 89 1.39 3.85 5.80
C ILE A 89 0.85 3.44 7.16
N SER A 90 -0.30 3.98 7.57
CA SER A 90 -0.94 3.66 8.85
C SER A 90 -1.26 2.17 9.00
N PHE A 91 -1.64 1.51 7.91
CA PHE A 91 -1.90 0.07 7.89
C PHE A 91 -0.59 -0.73 8.02
N LEU A 92 0.43 -0.37 7.24
CA LEU A 92 1.73 -1.03 7.25
C LEU A 92 2.42 -0.89 8.62
N GLU A 93 2.32 0.27 9.27
CA GLU A 93 2.82 0.46 10.63
C GLU A 93 2.18 -0.50 11.64
N GLN A 94 0.89 -0.83 11.49
CA GLN A 94 0.21 -1.80 12.36
C GLN A 94 0.63 -3.24 12.07
N GLN A 95 1.00 -3.56 10.83
CA GLN A 95 1.45 -4.90 10.45
C GLN A 95 2.93 -5.14 10.79
N ALA A 96 3.75 -4.09 10.69
CA ALA A 96 5.19 -4.15 10.90
C ALA A 96 5.61 -3.98 12.37
N SER A 97 4.68 -3.61 13.26
CA SER A 97 4.91 -3.39 14.70
C SER A 97 4.96 -4.63 15.57
#